data_AF-A0A0G0JBS2-F1
#
_entry.id   AF-A0A0G0JBS2-F1
#
_cell.length_a   1.000
_cell.length_b   1.000
_cell.length_c   1.000
_cell.angle_alpha   90.00
_cell.angle_beta   90.00
_cell.angle_gamma   90.00
#
_symmetry.space_group_name_H-M   'P 1'
#
loop_
_entity.id
_entity.type
_entity.pdbx_description
1 polymer ?
#
loop_
_entity_poly.entity_id
_entity_poly.type
_entity_poly.pdbx_seq_one_letter_code
_entity_poly.pdbx_strand_id
1 'polypeptide(L)'
;MISFSLSNEMDTTTKKSILPSAIIVLLFVAGLIGASRFLPAPNSGTKIASNNNTAGSQSLEQAVLPEQIVLPIRWGDLGKKMSDAGVIDAEKFEKLYESRGGLGVVERKMLYETNNGEIIMTPENSGIILNMLWAFGLGNKNEILERGPMMDPNYGGAGNFASTGGWTVARGDAMDHYSMHKFITLTADQQTLVEKVSQNIYRPCCGNSTYFPDCNHGMAMLGLLEILASQGMSEEDMYKIALRVNSYWFPDTYLTIAQYMQKKGVAWDDVDPKEMLSAEYSSGSGFRQIASQVTTPSSHGGGGGCGVGGDAPAPKQSSGCGVGGDTPPPVAKPRPQSGCGV
;
A
#
# COMPACT_ATOMS: atom_id res chain seq x y z
N MET A 1 8.04 38.58 74.07
CA MET A 1 6.89 39.51 74.07
C MET A 1 5.91 39.05 73.00
N ILE A 2 4.71 38.68 73.44
CA ILE A 2 3.38 38.81 72.79
C ILE A 2 3.09 38.01 71.49
N SER A 3 2.23 37.00 71.66
CA SER A 3 1.31 36.39 70.67
C SER A 3 0.10 37.29 70.36
N PHE A 4 -0.58 37.07 69.22
CA PHE A 4 -2.03 37.24 68.87
C PHE A 4 -2.08 37.37 67.32
N SER A 5 -2.70 36.54 66.47
CA SER A 5 -4.02 35.89 66.37
C SER A 5 -5.23 36.82 66.16
N LEU A 6 -6.10 36.39 65.22
CA LEU A 6 -7.45 36.84 64.80
C LEU A 6 -7.47 37.74 63.54
N SER A 7 -8.01 37.32 62.39
CA SER A 7 -9.38 36.88 62.00
C SER A 7 -10.36 38.03 61.77
N ASN A 8 -10.88 38.15 60.55
CA ASN A 8 -12.33 38.24 60.20
C ASN A 8 -12.50 38.44 58.67
N GLU A 9 -13.14 37.49 58.00
CA GLU A 9 -14.54 37.51 57.47
C GLU A 9 -14.64 38.17 56.09
N MET A 10 -14.81 37.37 55.02
CA MET A 10 -16.08 36.92 54.41
C MET A 10 -16.94 38.08 53.89
N ASP A 11 -17.01 38.20 52.55
CA ASP A 11 -18.30 38.43 51.93
C ASP A 11 -18.49 37.54 50.68
N THR A 12 -19.73 37.13 50.58
CA THR A 12 -20.37 36.11 49.79
C THR A 12 -20.86 36.68 48.47
N THR A 13 -20.75 35.93 47.37
CA THR A 13 -21.88 35.82 46.43
C THR A 13 -21.76 34.60 45.53
N THR A 14 -22.71 33.72 45.79
CA THR A 14 -23.16 32.52 45.13
C THR A 14 -23.49 32.72 43.65
N LYS A 15 -23.10 31.77 42.79
CA LYS A 15 -23.99 31.21 41.75
C LYS A 15 -23.55 29.79 41.37
N LYS A 16 -24.29 28.81 41.92
CA LYS A 16 -24.31 27.41 41.46
C LYS A 16 -25.17 27.34 40.19
N SER A 17 -24.70 26.62 39.19
CA SER A 17 -25.49 26.11 38.07
C SER A 17 -25.37 24.58 38.07
N ILE A 18 -26.52 23.91 38.04
CA ILE A 18 -26.72 22.48 38.28
C ILE A 18 -27.38 21.90 37.02
N LEU A 19 -26.66 20.98 36.34
CA LEU A 19 -27.11 19.84 35.48
C LEU A 19 -28.04 20.08 34.26
N PRO A 20 -28.27 19.07 33.37
CA PRO A 20 -27.72 17.70 33.33
C PRO A 20 -27.15 17.23 31.98
N SER A 21 -26.34 16.18 32.08
CA SER A 21 -25.96 15.25 31.01
C SER A 21 -27.18 14.50 30.46
N ALA A 22 -27.36 14.45 29.14
CA ALA A 22 -28.33 13.59 28.47
C ALA A 22 -27.59 12.57 27.59
N ILE A 23 -27.69 11.31 28.01
CA ILE A 23 -27.29 10.11 27.28
C ILE A 23 -28.38 9.83 26.25
N ILE A 24 -28.03 9.74 24.97
CA ILE A 24 -28.92 9.24 23.91
C ILE A 24 -28.47 7.82 23.55
N VAL A 25 -29.17 6.84 24.11
CA VAL A 25 -29.21 5.45 23.66
C VAL A 25 -30.61 5.23 23.12
N LEU A 26 -30.74 4.89 21.84
CA LEU A 26 -32.01 4.47 21.25
C LEU A 26 -31.79 3.20 20.44
N LEU A 27 -32.03 2.08 21.12
CA LEU A 27 -32.22 0.74 20.58
C LEU A 27 -33.60 0.68 19.89
N PHE A 28 -33.63 0.27 18.62
CA PHE A 28 -34.86 -0.09 17.92
C PHE A 28 -35.00 -1.62 17.91
N VAL A 29 -35.92 -2.15 18.73
CA VAL A 29 -36.42 -3.53 18.61
C VAL A 29 -37.94 -3.57 18.81
N ALA A 30 -38.59 -4.22 17.85
CA ALA A 30 -39.90 -4.89 17.86
C ALA A 30 -41.20 -4.06 17.92
N GLY A 31 -41.89 -4.04 16.77
CA GLY A 31 -43.35 -4.08 16.69
C GLY A 31 -43.78 -5.27 15.83
N LEU A 32 -44.23 -6.35 16.47
CA LEU A 32 -44.97 -7.46 15.85
C LEU A 32 -46.45 -7.36 16.27
N ILE A 33 -47.30 -8.01 15.46
CA ILE A 33 -48.72 -8.37 15.64
C ILE A 33 -49.70 -7.42 14.90
N GLY A 34 -50.50 -7.87 13.92
CA GLY A 34 -50.69 -9.25 13.42
C GLY A 34 -51.76 -9.39 12.32
N ALA A 35 -51.86 -10.64 11.85
CA ALA A 35 -52.94 -11.34 11.11
C ALA A 35 -53.41 -10.74 9.76
N SER A 36 -53.54 -11.47 8.65
CA SER A 36 -54.11 -12.82 8.50
C SER A 36 -53.82 -13.46 7.14
N ARG A 37 -53.44 -14.74 7.17
CA ARG A 37 -53.75 -15.87 6.28
C ARG A 37 -54.10 -15.61 4.79
N PHE A 38 -53.21 -16.02 3.89
CA PHE A 38 -53.54 -16.76 2.66
C PHE A 38 -52.33 -17.62 2.24
N LEU A 39 -52.49 -18.95 2.23
CA LEU A 39 -51.56 -19.93 1.67
C LEU A 39 -52.14 -20.44 0.34
N PRO A 40 -51.36 -20.47 -0.75
CA PRO A 40 -51.53 -21.46 -1.81
C PRO A 40 -50.41 -22.52 -1.80
N ALA A 41 -50.79 -23.71 -2.23
CA ALA A 41 -50.08 -24.99 -2.21
C ALA A 41 -48.76 -25.04 -3.04
N PRO A 42 -47.92 -26.09 -2.86
CA PRO A 42 -46.57 -26.13 -3.42
C PRO A 42 -46.57 -26.65 -4.85
N ASN A 43 -46.04 -25.85 -5.79
CA ASN A 43 -45.71 -26.33 -7.13
C ASN A 43 -44.24 -26.76 -7.17
N SER A 44 -44.04 -28.07 -7.30
CA SER A 44 -42.79 -28.69 -7.70
C SER A 44 -42.38 -28.19 -9.08
N GLY A 45 -41.45 -27.24 -9.10
CA GLY A 45 -40.73 -26.80 -10.29
C GLY A 45 -39.24 -26.94 -10.02
N THR A 46 -38.64 -27.98 -10.58
CA THR A 46 -37.19 -28.18 -10.62
C THR A 46 -36.53 -26.93 -11.21
N LYS A 47 -36.01 -26.05 -10.35
CA LYS A 47 -35.15 -24.94 -10.78
C LYS A 47 -33.79 -25.52 -11.09
N ILE A 48 -33.50 -25.60 -12.38
CA ILE A 48 -32.16 -25.80 -12.92
C ILE A 48 -31.25 -24.76 -12.24
N ALA A 49 -30.24 -25.25 -11.52
CA ALA A 49 -29.19 -24.43 -10.94
C ALA A 49 -28.43 -23.76 -12.09
N SER A 50 -28.78 -22.51 -12.38
CA SER A 50 -27.95 -21.63 -13.19
C SER A 50 -26.70 -21.31 -12.35
N ASN A 51 -25.54 -21.73 -12.83
CA ASN A 51 -24.25 -21.43 -12.23
C ASN A 51 -24.10 -19.92 -12.00
N ASN A 52 -24.19 -19.49 -10.74
CA ASN A 52 -23.96 -18.11 -10.28
C ASN A 52 -22.46 -17.78 -10.20
N ASN A 53 -21.68 -18.06 -11.25
CA ASN A 53 -20.26 -17.73 -11.26
C ASN A 53 -19.96 -16.24 -11.51
N THR A 54 -20.94 -15.45 -11.96
CA THR A 54 -20.77 -14.01 -12.21
C THR A 54 -21.11 -13.12 -11.00
N ALA A 55 -22.02 -13.54 -10.13
CA ALA A 55 -22.37 -12.76 -8.93
C ALA A 55 -21.26 -12.81 -7.86
N GLY A 56 -20.59 -13.97 -7.71
CA GLY A 56 -19.45 -14.12 -6.81
C GLY A 56 -18.19 -13.38 -7.28
N SER A 57 -18.01 -13.26 -8.60
CA SER A 57 -16.87 -12.59 -9.25
C SER A 57 -17.08 -11.09 -9.48
N GLN A 58 -18.14 -10.51 -8.92
CA GLN A 58 -18.25 -9.05 -8.78
C GLN A 58 -18.12 -8.66 -7.31
N SER A 59 -18.56 -9.54 -6.41
CA SER A 59 -18.40 -9.33 -4.97
C SER A 59 -16.95 -9.46 -4.49
N LEU A 60 -16.14 -10.34 -5.08
CA LEU A 60 -14.75 -10.55 -4.66
C LEU A 60 -13.87 -9.38 -5.11
N GLU A 61 -14.05 -8.92 -6.34
CA GLU A 61 -13.34 -7.80 -6.93
C GLU A 61 -13.57 -6.53 -6.13
N GLN A 62 -14.83 -6.25 -5.76
CA GLN A 62 -15.16 -5.10 -4.92
C GLN A 62 -14.57 -5.20 -3.51
N ALA A 63 -14.45 -6.41 -2.94
CA ALA A 63 -13.86 -6.61 -1.61
C ALA A 63 -12.34 -6.39 -1.63
N VAL A 64 -11.67 -6.84 -2.70
CA VAL A 64 -10.20 -6.71 -2.86
C VAL A 64 -9.80 -5.30 -3.30
N LEU A 65 -10.53 -4.75 -4.25
CA LEU A 65 -10.23 -3.50 -4.93
C LEU A 65 -11.52 -2.65 -5.04
N PRO A 66 -11.95 -2.01 -3.94
CA PRO A 66 -13.09 -1.09 -3.99
C PRO A 66 -12.78 0.11 -4.90
N GLU A 67 -13.82 0.86 -5.28
CA GLU A 67 -13.66 2.04 -6.16
C GLU A 67 -12.69 3.09 -5.60
N GLN A 68 -12.66 3.23 -4.28
CA GLN A 68 -11.74 4.12 -3.59
C GLN A 68 -11.48 3.67 -2.15
N ILE A 69 -10.33 4.08 -1.62
CA ILE A 69 -10.02 4.06 -0.19
C ILE A 69 -9.53 5.42 0.28
N VAL A 70 -9.79 5.73 1.55
CA VAL A 70 -9.14 6.84 2.24
C VAL A 70 -7.87 6.30 2.91
N LEU A 71 -6.72 6.87 2.57
CA LEU A 71 -5.49 6.59 3.29
C LEU A 71 -5.48 7.38 4.60
N PRO A 72 -5.31 6.72 5.76
CA PRO A 72 -5.33 7.39 7.06
C PRO A 72 -3.96 8.04 7.35
N ILE A 73 -3.51 8.89 6.42
CA ILE A 73 -2.27 9.66 6.54
C ILE A 73 -2.59 11.16 6.46
N ARG A 74 -1.97 11.94 7.33
CA ARG A 74 -1.90 13.39 7.18
C ARG A 74 -0.69 13.75 6.32
N TRP A 75 -0.93 14.12 5.05
CA TRP A 75 0.14 14.49 4.11
C TRP A 75 0.72 15.89 4.37
N GLY A 76 -0.14 16.87 4.66
CA GLY A 76 0.29 18.23 5.04
C GLY A 76 1.06 18.97 3.93
N ASP A 77 2.32 19.30 4.17
CA ASP A 77 3.18 20.04 3.24
C ASP A 77 4.33 19.19 2.66
N LEU A 78 4.24 17.86 2.77
CA LEU A 78 5.31 16.96 2.36
C LEU A 78 5.69 17.09 0.88
N GLY A 79 4.71 17.19 -0.02
CA GLY A 79 4.99 17.41 -1.45
C GLY A 79 5.75 18.72 -1.68
N LYS A 80 5.29 19.82 -1.06
CA LYS A 80 5.98 21.10 -1.13
C LYS A 80 7.41 21.03 -0.59
N LYS A 81 7.62 20.39 0.57
CA LYS A 81 8.96 20.19 1.15
C LYS A 81 9.88 19.39 0.23
N MET A 82 9.38 18.32 -0.38
CA MET A 82 10.13 17.53 -1.35
C MET A 82 10.46 18.32 -2.61
N SER A 83 9.52 19.14 -3.10
CA SER A 83 9.74 20.02 -4.24
C SER A 83 10.73 21.14 -3.93
N ASP A 84 10.68 21.74 -2.75
CA ASP A 84 11.62 22.78 -2.33
C ASP A 84 13.03 22.20 -2.13
N ALA A 85 13.14 20.98 -1.59
CA ALA A 85 14.39 20.28 -1.35
C ALA A 85 15.05 19.68 -2.62
N GLY A 86 14.32 19.57 -3.72
CA GLY A 86 14.82 19.04 -5.00
C GLY A 86 14.58 17.54 -5.22
N VAL A 87 14.03 16.84 -4.21
CA VAL A 87 13.65 15.43 -4.34
C VAL A 87 12.66 15.22 -5.48
N ILE A 88 11.76 16.20 -5.66
CA ILE A 88 10.84 16.31 -6.80
C ILE A 88 11.12 17.60 -7.55
N ASP A 89 11.46 17.50 -8.83
CA ASP A 89 11.29 18.59 -9.78
C ASP A 89 9.83 18.59 -10.23
N ALA A 90 9.04 19.55 -9.71
CA ALA A 90 7.58 19.56 -9.88
C ALA A 90 7.17 19.63 -11.36
N GLU A 91 7.90 20.40 -12.18
CA GLU A 91 7.62 20.52 -13.62
C GLU A 91 7.89 19.20 -14.33
N LYS A 92 9.03 18.54 -14.04
CA LYS A 92 9.31 17.20 -14.61
C LYS A 92 8.28 16.17 -14.15
N PHE A 93 7.85 16.24 -12.89
CA PHE A 93 6.87 15.33 -12.32
C PHE A 93 5.51 15.49 -12.99
N GLU A 94 5.02 16.71 -13.21
CA GLU A 94 3.78 16.96 -13.96
C GLU A 94 3.88 16.45 -15.39
N LYS A 95 4.99 16.75 -16.06
CA LYS A 95 5.26 16.34 -17.44
C LYS A 95 5.20 14.83 -17.64
N LEU A 96 5.59 14.05 -16.63
CA LEU A 96 5.48 12.58 -16.66
C LEU A 96 4.03 12.11 -16.92
N TYR A 97 3.05 12.87 -16.42
CA TYR A 97 1.63 12.48 -16.47
C TYR A 97 0.81 13.24 -17.50
N GLU A 98 1.34 14.28 -18.15
CA GLU A 98 0.62 15.07 -19.17
C GLU A 98 -0.06 14.19 -20.23
N SER A 99 0.67 13.19 -20.76
CA SER A 99 0.14 12.26 -21.78
C SER A 99 -0.99 11.34 -21.28
N ARG A 100 -1.17 11.22 -19.96
CA ARG A 100 -2.16 10.37 -19.29
C ARG A 100 -3.31 11.17 -18.66
N GLY A 101 -3.47 12.43 -19.05
CA GLY A 101 -4.50 13.33 -18.51
C GLY A 101 -4.01 14.29 -17.41
N GLY A 102 -2.72 14.24 -17.07
CA GLY A 102 -2.10 15.11 -16.07
C GLY A 102 -2.44 14.73 -14.63
N LEU A 103 -2.04 15.59 -13.69
CA LEU A 103 -2.38 15.44 -12.27
C LEU A 103 -3.83 15.84 -12.02
N GLY A 104 -4.57 14.99 -11.31
CA GLY A 104 -5.91 15.29 -10.83
C GLY A 104 -5.90 16.24 -9.63
N VAL A 105 -7.06 16.45 -9.02
CA VAL A 105 -7.19 17.38 -7.89
C VAL A 105 -6.41 16.88 -6.68
N VAL A 106 -6.52 15.60 -6.31
CA VAL A 106 -5.85 15.05 -5.13
C VAL A 106 -4.33 15.13 -5.29
N GLU A 107 -3.79 14.79 -6.46
CA GLU A 107 -2.36 14.71 -6.71
C GLU A 107 -1.72 16.09 -6.80
N ARG A 108 -2.41 17.06 -7.44
CA ARG A 108 -1.98 18.47 -7.42
C ARG A 108 -1.94 19.02 -6.00
N LYS A 109 -2.97 18.71 -5.20
CA LYS A 109 -2.96 19.10 -3.79
C LYS A 109 -1.77 18.49 -3.08
N MET A 110 -1.55 17.18 -3.20
CA MET A 110 -0.40 16.51 -2.60
C MET A 110 0.94 17.16 -3.00
N LEU A 111 1.09 17.58 -4.26
CA LEU A 111 2.33 18.18 -4.75
C LEU A 111 2.57 19.60 -4.23
N TYR A 112 1.54 20.45 -4.22
CA TYR A 112 1.72 21.90 -4.03
C TYR A 112 1.16 22.48 -2.73
N GLU A 113 0.08 21.91 -2.20
CA GLU A 113 -0.63 22.50 -1.06
C GLU A 113 0.02 22.07 0.27
N THR A 114 -0.21 22.88 1.31
CA THR A 114 0.26 22.61 2.67
C THR A 114 -0.83 22.02 3.57
N ASN A 115 -2.05 21.85 3.05
CA ASN A 115 -3.18 21.25 3.72
C ASN A 115 -4.08 20.53 2.70
N ASN A 116 -3.74 19.29 2.41
CA ASN A 116 -4.36 18.53 1.31
C ASN A 116 -5.62 17.77 1.75
N GLY A 117 -5.93 17.77 3.06
CA GLY A 117 -7.02 16.99 3.63
C GLY A 117 -6.77 15.49 3.57
N GLU A 118 -7.84 14.72 3.34
CA GLU A 118 -7.78 13.27 3.17
C GLU A 118 -7.15 12.89 1.82
N ILE A 119 -6.28 11.88 1.84
CA ILE A 119 -5.72 11.33 0.61
C ILE A 119 -6.59 10.16 0.16
N ILE A 120 -7.31 10.37 -0.94
CA ILE A 120 -8.17 9.35 -1.56
C ILE A 120 -7.38 8.64 -2.65
N MET A 121 -7.23 7.33 -2.50
CA MET A 121 -6.62 6.46 -3.51
C MET A 121 -7.71 5.72 -4.29
N THR A 122 -7.60 5.74 -5.61
CA THR A 122 -8.44 5.04 -6.58
C THR A 122 -7.54 4.24 -7.54
N PRO A 123 -8.09 3.34 -8.37
CA PRO A 123 -7.29 2.65 -9.39
C PRO A 123 -6.55 3.63 -10.32
N GLU A 124 -7.19 4.74 -10.70
CA GLU A 124 -6.68 5.73 -11.65
C GLU A 124 -5.48 6.52 -11.11
N ASN A 125 -5.47 6.87 -9.81
CA ASN A 125 -4.41 7.68 -9.22
C ASN A 125 -3.38 6.90 -8.39
N SER A 126 -3.61 5.61 -8.15
CA SER A 126 -2.75 4.75 -7.33
C SER A 126 -1.27 4.81 -7.71
N GLY A 127 -0.97 4.87 -9.02
CA GLY A 127 0.40 4.99 -9.54
C GLY A 127 1.03 6.38 -9.34
N ILE A 128 0.24 7.44 -9.25
CA ILE A 128 0.75 8.78 -8.93
C ILE A 128 1.06 8.86 -7.43
N ILE A 129 0.15 8.35 -6.59
CA ILE A 129 0.37 8.26 -5.14
C ILE A 129 1.60 7.40 -4.83
N LEU A 130 1.80 6.29 -5.56
CA LEU A 130 3.02 5.49 -5.47
C LEU A 130 4.26 6.35 -5.69
N ASN A 131 4.31 7.15 -6.76
CA ASN A 131 5.49 7.96 -7.07
C ASN A 131 5.70 9.10 -6.05
N MET A 132 4.65 9.66 -5.46
CA MET A 132 4.77 10.61 -4.34
C MET A 132 5.35 9.96 -3.09
N LEU A 133 4.87 8.76 -2.74
CA LEU A 133 5.38 8.00 -1.61
C LEU A 133 6.80 7.48 -1.87
N TRP A 134 7.13 7.14 -3.12
CA TRP A 134 8.49 6.77 -3.53
C TRP A 134 9.45 7.94 -3.32
N ALA A 135 9.10 9.13 -3.81
CA ALA A 135 9.89 10.34 -3.57
C ALA A 135 10.14 10.55 -2.08
N PHE A 136 9.08 10.41 -1.26
CA PHE A 136 9.17 10.59 0.17
C PHE A 136 10.08 9.53 0.82
N GLY A 137 9.86 8.24 0.53
CA GLY A 137 10.67 7.16 1.08
C GLY A 137 12.14 7.25 0.66
N LEU A 138 12.43 7.68 -0.56
CA LEU A 138 13.80 7.91 -1.03
C LEU A 138 14.45 9.10 -0.31
N GLY A 139 13.71 10.21 -0.18
CA GLY A 139 14.24 11.47 0.32
C GLY A 139 14.34 11.56 1.83
N ASN A 140 13.41 10.92 2.55
CA ASN A 140 13.35 11.00 4.01
C ASN A 140 14.49 10.19 4.64
N LYS A 141 15.15 10.78 5.64
CA LYS A 141 16.25 10.17 6.36
C LYS A 141 15.73 8.99 7.19
N ASN A 142 16.22 7.79 6.88
CA ASN A 142 15.83 6.56 7.58
C ASN A 142 16.99 5.59 7.76
N GLU A 143 17.08 4.95 8.92
CA GLU A 143 18.16 4.01 9.24
C GLU A 143 18.15 2.76 8.34
N ILE A 144 16.99 2.36 7.83
CA ILE A 144 16.85 1.24 6.86
C ILE A 144 17.63 1.54 5.57
N LEU A 145 17.67 2.79 5.13
CA LEU A 145 18.40 3.19 3.93
C LEU A 145 19.89 3.36 4.17
N GLU A 146 20.30 3.68 5.41
CA GLU A 146 21.72 3.92 5.74
C GLU A 146 22.45 2.66 6.18
N ARG A 147 21.73 1.70 6.77
CA ARG A 147 22.29 0.49 7.39
C ARG A 147 21.63 -0.80 6.93
N GLY A 148 20.55 -0.72 6.17
CA GLY A 148 19.83 -1.90 5.67
C GLY A 148 20.44 -2.51 4.41
N PRO A 149 19.75 -3.47 3.79
CA PRO A 149 20.31 -4.36 2.77
C PRO A 149 20.80 -3.67 1.50
N MET A 150 20.25 -2.50 1.14
CA MET A 150 20.72 -1.72 -0.02
C MET A 150 22.16 -1.24 0.12
N MET A 151 22.67 -1.15 1.36
CA MET A 151 24.03 -0.73 1.67
C MET A 151 25.02 -1.89 1.75
N ASP A 152 24.58 -3.13 1.50
CA ASP A 152 25.49 -4.27 1.44
C ASP A 152 26.56 -4.05 0.34
N PRO A 153 27.87 -4.12 0.68
CA PRO A 153 28.96 -3.94 -0.26
C PRO A 153 28.90 -4.87 -1.49
N ASN A 154 28.24 -6.03 -1.38
CA ASN A 154 28.05 -6.96 -2.48
C ASN A 154 27.25 -6.34 -3.66
N TYR A 155 26.46 -5.29 -3.41
CA TYR A 155 25.71 -4.58 -4.44
C TYR A 155 26.44 -3.35 -5.01
N GLY A 156 27.61 -2.98 -4.47
CA GLY A 156 28.36 -1.80 -4.91
C GLY A 156 27.73 -0.47 -4.51
N GLY A 157 26.84 -0.47 -3.51
CA GLY A 157 26.14 0.70 -2.98
C GLY A 157 24.70 0.84 -3.46
N ALA A 158 23.95 1.75 -2.82
CA ALA A 158 22.52 1.92 -3.06
C ALA A 158 22.14 2.52 -4.42
N GLY A 159 23.08 3.08 -5.18
CA GLY A 159 22.79 3.87 -6.38
C GLY A 159 22.19 3.09 -7.56
N ASN A 160 22.46 1.79 -7.66
CA ASN A 160 22.12 0.98 -8.84
C ASN A 160 20.77 0.25 -8.76
N PHE A 161 19.99 0.47 -7.70
CA PHE A 161 18.68 -0.16 -7.54
C PHE A 161 17.61 0.56 -8.36
N ALA A 162 16.52 -0.13 -8.67
CA ALA A 162 15.40 0.47 -9.40
C ALA A 162 14.76 1.62 -8.61
N SER A 163 14.78 1.54 -7.27
CA SER A 163 14.29 2.62 -6.38
C SER A 163 15.14 3.88 -6.39
N THR A 164 16.40 3.83 -6.83
CA THR A 164 17.30 5.00 -6.87
C THR A 164 17.58 5.40 -8.30
N GLY A 165 18.14 4.50 -9.12
CA GLY A 165 18.48 4.74 -10.52
C GLY A 165 17.25 4.98 -11.40
N GLY A 166 16.07 4.49 -10.98
CA GLY A 166 14.81 4.77 -11.66
C GLY A 166 14.19 6.13 -11.34
N TRP A 167 14.69 6.85 -10.33
CA TRP A 167 14.14 8.14 -9.89
C TRP A 167 14.81 9.29 -10.64
N THR A 168 14.27 9.65 -11.81
CA THR A 168 14.88 10.61 -12.75
C THR A 168 14.26 12.01 -12.72
N VAL A 169 13.26 12.22 -11.86
CA VAL A 169 12.52 13.49 -11.74
C VAL A 169 13.01 14.35 -10.57
N ALA A 170 14.20 14.07 -10.03
CA ALA A 170 14.84 14.96 -9.06
C ALA A 170 15.51 16.17 -9.75
N ARG A 171 15.84 17.19 -8.95
CA ARG A 171 16.81 18.23 -9.30
C ARG A 171 18.20 17.78 -8.86
N GLY A 172 19.00 17.30 -9.81
CA GLY A 172 20.26 16.61 -9.54
C GLY A 172 20.10 15.11 -9.63
N ASP A 173 21.00 14.35 -9.01
CA ASP A 173 20.94 12.89 -8.99
C ASP A 173 20.08 12.39 -7.82
N ALA A 174 19.40 11.25 -7.99
CA ALA A 174 18.59 10.66 -6.91
C ALA A 174 19.41 10.39 -5.63
N MET A 175 20.69 10.05 -5.79
CA MET A 175 21.59 9.80 -4.67
C MET A 175 21.98 11.06 -3.89
N ASP A 176 21.80 12.26 -4.45
CA ASP A 176 21.95 13.52 -3.71
C ASP A 176 20.84 13.72 -2.67
N HIS A 177 19.79 12.91 -2.75
CA HIS A 177 18.60 13.00 -1.89
C HIS A 177 18.36 11.73 -1.07
N TYR A 178 19.03 10.62 -1.37
CA TYR A 178 18.87 9.33 -0.72
C TYR A 178 19.11 9.41 0.80
N SER A 179 18.06 9.23 1.61
CA SER A 179 18.10 9.31 3.07
C SER A 179 18.70 10.62 3.61
N MET A 180 18.51 11.74 2.90
CA MET A 180 19.18 13.00 3.25
C MET A 180 18.33 13.95 4.09
N HIS A 181 17.02 13.98 3.85
CA HIS A 181 16.15 15.04 4.36
C HIS A 181 15.35 14.59 5.57
N LYS A 182 15.20 15.44 6.58
CA LYS A 182 14.39 15.13 7.77
C LYS A 182 12.97 15.69 7.61
N PHE A 183 12.21 15.18 6.65
CA PHE A 183 10.82 15.60 6.46
C PHE A 183 9.96 15.12 7.63
N ILE A 184 10.18 13.89 8.06
CA ILE A 184 9.63 13.28 9.28
C ILE A 184 10.77 12.65 10.06
N THR A 185 10.78 12.83 11.38
CA THR A 185 11.73 12.15 12.28
C THR A 185 10.96 11.18 13.16
N LEU A 186 11.29 9.89 13.06
CA LEU A 186 10.71 8.85 13.90
C LEU A 186 11.39 8.81 15.27
N THR A 187 10.61 8.52 16.30
CA THR A 187 11.15 8.07 17.60
C THR A 187 11.73 6.66 17.48
N ALA A 188 12.52 6.23 18.45
CA ALA A 188 13.12 4.89 18.44
C ALA A 188 12.07 3.77 18.37
N ASP A 189 10.95 3.91 19.08
CA ASP A 189 9.87 2.93 19.06
C ASP A 189 9.16 2.90 17.70
N GLN A 190 8.94 4.07 17.08
CA GLN A 190 8.36 4.17 15.75
C GLN A 190 9.29 3.58 14.68
N GLN A 191 10.60 3.84 14.76
CA GLN A 191 11.58 3.25 13.85
C GLN A 191 11.62 1.72 13.99
N THR A 192 11.63 1.22 15.23
CA THR A 192 11.58 -0.22 15.52
C THR A 192 10.32 -0.87 14.93
N LEU A 193 9.17 -0.18 15.02
CA LEU A 193 7.93 -0.64 14.41
C LEU A 193 8.01 -0.69 12.87
N VAL A 194 8.56 0.34 12.23
CA VAL A 194 8.76 0.37 10.76
C VAL A 194 9.66 -0.77 10.32
N GLU A 195 10.78 -1.01 11.01
CA GLU A 195 11.70 -2.12 10.71
C GLU A 195 11.00 -3.47 10.82
N LYS A 196 10.29 -3.70 11.93
CA LYS A 196 9.54 -4.94 12.15
C LYS A 196 8.49 -5.19 11.06
N VAL A 197 7.69 -4.17 10.74
CA VAL A 197 6.60 -4.29 9.77
C VAL A 197 7.14 -4.48 8.35
N SER A 198 8.13 -3.68 7.96
CA SER A 198 8.72 -3.70 6.61
C SER A 198 9.40 -5.04 6.27
N GLN A 199 9.89 -5.79 7.25
CA GLN A 199 10.49 -7.11 7.03
C GLN A 199 9.48 -8.17 6.56
N ASN A 200 8.19 -8.00 6.86
CA ASN A 200 7.15 -8.96 6.49
C ASN A 200 6.38 -8.57 5.22
N ILE A 201 6.53 -7.34 4.73
CA ILE A 201 5.76 -6.87 3.58
C ILE A 201 6.51 -7.16 2.29
N TYR A 202 5.97 -8.07 1.48
CA TYR A 202 6.49 -8.43 0.17
C TYR A 202 5.59 -7.86 -0.94
N ARG A 203 6.11 -7.94 -2.16
CA ARG A 203 5.48 -7.45 -3.38
C ARG A 203 5.82 -8.39 -4.54
N PRO A 204 4.86 -8.70 -5.43
CA PRO A 204 4.97 -9.82 -6.37
C PRO A 204 6.02 -9.58 -7.48
N CYS A 205 6.50 -8.35 -7.62
CA CYS A 205 7.53 -7.97 -8.59
C CYS A 205 8.97 -8.31 -8.16
N CYS A 206 9.24 -8.55 -6.87
CA CYS A 206 10.58 -8.91 -6.37
C CYS A 206 10.53 -10.01 -5.28
N GLY A 207 11.69 -10.57 -4.96
CA GLY A 207 11.83 -11.56 -3.88
C GLY A 207 12.12 -10.94 -2.51
N ASN A 208 12.25 -9.62 -2.46
CA ASN A 208 12.68 -8.87 -1.29
C ASN A 208 11.49 -8.24 -0.56
N SER A 209 11.60 -8.12 0.77
CA SER A 209 10.61 -7.40 1.58
C SER A 209 10.80 -5.88 1.46
N THR A 210 9.88 -5.10 2.03
CA THR A 210 9.98 -3.62 2.12
C THR A 210 11.21 -3.17 2.91
N TYR A 211 11.73 -3.99 3.82
CA TYR A 211 13.00 -3.73 4.51
C TYR A 211 14.20 -3.67 3.55
N PHE A 212 14.09 -4.28 2.38
CA PHE A 212 14.99 -4.08 1.25
C PHE A 212 14.24 -3.33 0.13
N PRO A 213 14.17 -1.99 0.17
CA PRO A 213 13.39 -1.18 -0.77
C PRO A 213 14.13 -0.96 -2.10
N ASP A 214 14.48 -2.05 -2.78
CA ASP A 214 15.24 -2.09 -4.04
C ASP A 214 14.47 -1.63 -5.30
N CYS A 215 13.15 -1.51 -5.21
CA CYS A 215 12.30 -1.02 -6.29
C CYS A 215 11.37 0.10 -5.81
N ASN A 216 10.78 0.82 -6.77
CA ASN A 216 9.87 1.93 -6.51
C ASN A 216 8.73 1.57 -5.55
N HIS A 217 8.12 0.39 -5.70
CA HIS A 217 7.04 -0.07 -4.81
C HIS A 217 7.52 -0.32 -3.38
N GLY A 218 8.74 -0.85 -3.22
CA GLY A 218 9.34 -1.05 -1.89
C GLY A 218 9.66 0.26 -1.20
N MET A 219 10.26 1.19 -1.95
CA MET A 219 10.57 2.52 -1.44
C MET A 219 9.31 3.32 -1.11
N ALA A 220 8.27 3.22 -1.94
CA ALA A 220 6.97 3.83 -1.67
C ALA A 220 6.29 3.22 -0.44
N MET A 221 6.32 1.89 -0.29
CA MET A 221 5.77 1.23 0.89
C MET A 221 6.54 1.63 2.14
N LEU A 222 7.88 1.71 2.09
CA LEU A 222 8.68 2.20 3.21
C LEU A 222 8.24 3.62 3.61
N GLY A 223 8.13 4.53 2.63
CA GLY A 223 7.67 5.90 2.88
C GLY A 223 6.28 5.97 3.52
N LEU A 224 5.34 5.11 3.08
CA LEU A 224 4.02 5.00 3.72
C LEU A 224 4.13 4.54 5.18
N LEU A 225 4.93 3.50 5.46
CA LEU A 225 5.10 2.98 6.82
C LEU A 225 5.72 4.02 7.76
N GLU A 226 6.68 4.80 7.28
CA GLU A 226 7.26 5.91 8.03
C GLU A 226 6.21 6.95 8.41
N ILE A 227 5.37 7.37 7.45
CA ILE A 227 4.30 8.33 7.71
C ILE A 227 3.29 7.76 8.72
N LEU A 228 2.86 6.51 8.55
CA LEU A 228 1.92 5.84 9.46
C LEU A 228 2.48 5.74 10.89
N ALA A 229 3.71 5.26 11.04
CA ALA A 229 4.35 5.14 12.34
C ALA A 229 4.51 6.49 13.03
N SER A 230 4.91 7.54 12.29
CA SER A 230 5.04 8.90 12.81
C SER A 230 3.72 9.46 13.38
N GLN A 231 2.58 8.95 12.88
CA GLN A 231 1.24 9.35 13.27
C GLN A 231 0.63 8.42 14.34
N GLY A 232 1.42 7.50 14.88
CA GLY A 232 1.02 6.62 15.98
C GLY A 232 0.17 5.43 15.55
N MET A 233 0.25 5.03 14.27
CA MET A 233 -0.48 3.85 13.78
C MET A 233 0.03 2.57 14.44
N SER A 234 -0.89 1.63 14.74
CA SER A 234 -0.54 0.33 15.31
C SER A 234 0.07 -0.61 14.28
N GLU A 235 0.81 -1.65 14.71
CA GLU A 235 1.33 -2.71 13.83
C GLU A 235 0.22 -3.36 12.99
N GLU A 236 -0.91 -3.68 13.62
CA GLU A 236 -2.04 -4.32 12.98
C GLU A 236 -2.65 -3.44 11.89
N ASP A 237 -2.85 -2.16 12.18
CA ASP A 237 -3.39 -1.21 11.20
C ASP A 237 -2.42 -0.95 10.06
N MET A 238 -1.10 -0.91 10.33
CA MET A 238 -0.10 -0.80 9.28
C MET A 238 -0.18 -1.96 8.28
N TYR A 239 -0.37 -3.21 8.74
CA TYR A 239 -0.58 -4.34 7.83
C TYR A 239 -1.91 -4.24 7.06
N LYS A 240 -3.01 -3.85 7.71
CA LYS A 240 -4.31 -3.66 7.03
C LYS A 240 -4.21 -2.61 5.93
N ILE A 241 -3.57 -1.48 6.21
CA ILE A 241 -3.39 -0.37 5.27
C ILE A 241 -2.44 -0.79 4.14
N ALA A 242 -1.33 -1.45 4.46
CA ALA A 242 -0.38 -1.94 3.47
C ALA A 242 -1.02 -2.96 2.52
N LEU A 243 -1.87 -3.86 3.02
CA LEU A 243 -2.61 -4.82 2.19
C LEU A 243 -3.51 -4.09 1.20
N ARG A 244 -4.29 -3.11 1.67
CA ARG A 244 -5.16 -2.30 0.81
C ARG A 244 -4.35 -1.58 -0.26
N VAL A 245 -3.28 -0.88 0.12
CA VAL A 245 -2.43 -0.12 -0.82
C VAL A 245 -1.78 -1.05 -1.85
N ASN A 246 -1.25 -2.20 -1.42
CA ASN A 246 -0.71 -3.19 -2.33
C ASN A 246 -1.76 -3.78 -3.27
N SER A 247 -3.03 -3.95 -2.85
CA SER A 247 -4.12 -4.37 -3.74
C SER A 247 -4.33 -3.37 -4.88
N TYR A 248 -4.20 -2.07 -4.63
CA TYR A 248 -4.26 -1.05 -5.71
C TYR A 248 -3.03 -1.08 -6.62
N TRP A 249 -1.84 -1.34 -6.07
CA TRP A 249 -0.60 -1.41 -6.86
C TRP A 249 -0.45 -2.70 -7.66
N PHE A 250 -1.05 -3.80 -7.19
CA PHE A 250 -0.96 -5.13 -7.80
C PHE A 250 -2.34 -5.82 -7.87
N PRO A 251 -3.33 -5.24 -8.57
CA PRO A 251 -4.72 -5.70 -8.52
C PRO A 251 -4.87 -7.16 -8.93
N ASP A 252 -4.26 -7.58 -10.04
CA ASP A 252 -4.34 -8.96 -10.52
C ASP A 252 -3.77 -9.98 -9.51
N THR A 253 -2.70 -9.58 -8.80
CA THR A 253 -2.08 -10.41 -7.76
C THR A 253 -3.03 -10.63 -6.61
N TYR A 254 -3.59 -9.57 -6.05
CA TYR A 254 -4.44 -9.69 -4.87
C TYR A 254 -5.81 -10.30 -5.21
N LEU A 255 -6.33 -10.08 -6.41
CA LEU A 255 -7.50 -10.81 -6.91
C LEU A 255 -7.24 -12.31 -7.00
N THR A 256 -6.07 -12.71 -7.51
CA THR A 256 -5.67 -14.12 -7.58
C THR A 256 -5.50 -14.73 -6.18
N ILE A 257 -4.86 -14.02 -5.26
CA ILE A 257 -4.73 -14.46 -3.86
C ILE A 257 -6.11 -14.59 -3.21
N ALA A 258 -7.02 -13.65 -3.45
CA ALA A 258 -8.38 -13.70 -2.91
C ALA A 258 -9.15 -14.92 -3.45
N GLN A 259 -9.01 -15.24 -4.74
CA GLN A 259 -9.58 -16.46 -5.32
C GLN A 259 -8.99 -17.72 -4.68
N TYR A 260 -7.68 -17.73 -4.39
CA TYR A 260 -7.04 -18.83 -3.66
C TYR A 260 -7.62 -19.02 -2.26
N MET A 261 -7.78 -17.93 -1.50
CA MET A 261 -8.34 -17.97 -0.16
C MET A 261 -9.82 -18.39 -0.16
N GLN A 262 -10.59 -17.93 -1.14
CA GLN A 262 -11.97 -18.36 -1.33
C GLN A 262 -12.07 -19.87 -1.59
N LYS A 263 -11.16 -20.46 -2.39
CA LYS A 263 -11.07 -21.93 -2.58
C LYS A 263 -10.75 -22.68 -1.28
N LYS A 264 -10.05 -22.03 -0.34
CA LYS A 264 -9.79 -22.54 1.03
C LYS A 264 -10.92 -22.27 2.02
N GLY A 265 -12.03 -21.66 1.56
CA GLY A 265 -13.19 -21.36 2.40
C GLY A 265 -13.01 -20.12 3.29
N VAL A 266 -12.04 -19.25 3.01
CA VAL A 266 -11.79 -18.00 3.74
C VAL A 266 -12.25 -16.82 2.89
N ALA A 267 -13.16 -15.98 3.42
CA ALA A 267 -13.58 -14.77 2.73
C ALA A 267 -12.46 -13.71 2.77
N TRP A 268 -12.43 -12.81 1.78
CA TRP A 268 -11.38 -11.79 1.70
C TRP A 268 -11.34 -10.88 2.93
N ASP A 269 -12.50 -10.52 3.47
CA ASP A 269 -12.60 -9.69 4.67
C ASP A 269 -12.09 -10.37 5.95
N ASP A 270 -11.93 -11.71 5.92
CA ASP A 270 -11.50 -12.53 7.05
C ASP A 270 -10.02 -12.98 6.96
N VAL A 271 -9.28 -12.56 5.92
CA VAL A 271 -7.86 -12.91 5.78
C VAL A 271 -7.00 -12.17 6.80
N ASP A 272 -5.89 -12.78 7.23
CA ASP A 272 -4.86 -12.07 7.99
C ASP A 272 -4.02 -11.20 7.04
N PRO A 273 -4.02 -9.87 7.18
CA PRO A 273 -3.23 -9.00 6.32
C PRO A 273 -1.72 -9.26 6.38
N LYS A 274 -1.22 -9.66 7.56
CA LYS A 274 0.20 -9.98 7.75
C LYS A 274 0.56 -11.25 6.97
N GLU A 275 -0.33 -12.24 6.95
CA GLU A 275 -0.16 -13.46 6.15
C GLU A 275 -0.22 -13.13 4.65
N MET A 276 -1.20 -12.35 4.19
CA MET A 276 -1.34 -12.06 2.75
C MET A 276 -0.16 -11.24 2.20
N LEU A 277 0.45 -10.39 3.03
CA LEU A 277 1.63 -9.60 2.67
C LEU A 277 2.95 -10.36 2.77
N SER A 278 2.96 -11.56 3.36
CA SER A 278 4.16 -12.35 3.62
C SER A 278 4.86 -12.85 2.35
N ALA A 279 6.03 -13.46 2.52
CA ALA A 279 6.79 -14.04 1.42
C ALA A 279 5.99 -15.16 0.72
N GLU A 280 5.20 -15.92 1.47
CA GLU A 280 4.45 -17.08 1.02
C GLU A 280 3.37 -16.71 -0.01
N TYR A 281 2.78 -15.52 0.11
CA TYR A 281 1.70 -15.07 -0.76
C TYR A 281 2.12 -13.96 -1.72
N SER A 282 2.89 -12.99 -1.23
CA SER A 282 3.18 -11.75 -1.94
C SER A 282 4.60 -11.63 -2.48
N SER A 283 5.54 -12.54 -2.16
CA SER A 283 6.82 -12.55 -2.88
C SER A 283 6.64 -13.05 -4.32
N GLY A 284 7.57 -12.72 -5.22
CA GLY A 284 7.53 -13.24 -6.58
C GLY A 284 7.45 -14.77 -6.66
N SER A 285 8.14 -15.52 -5.79
CA SER A 285 8.05 -16.99 -5.76
C SER A 285 6.78 -17.50 -5.10
N GLY A 286 6.37 -16.91 -3.97
CA GLY A 286 5.15 -17.29 -3.25
C GLY A 286 3.93 -17.08 -4.12
N PHE A 287 3.81 -15.90 -4.73
CA PHE A 287 2.72 -15.59 -5.64
C PHE A 287 2.65 -16.55 -6.84
N ARG A 288 3.78 -16.91 -7.45
CA ARG A 288 3.80 -17.92 -8.54
C ARG A 288 3.23 -19.26 -8.10
N GLN A 289 3.54 -19.70 -6.87
CA GLN A 289 2.99 -20.93 -6.33
C GLN A 289 1.48 -20.82 -6.11
N ILE A 290 0.98 -19.70 -5.58
CA ILE A 290 -0.45 -19.45 -5.42
C ILE A 290 -1.17 -19.42 -6.78
N ALA A 291 -0.64 -18.66 -7.74
CA ALA A 291 -1.23 -18.51 -9.07
C ALA A 291 -1.41 -19.86 -9.79
N SER A 292 -0.47 -20.80 -9.63
CA SER A 292 -0.54 -22.15 -10.21
C SER A 292 -1.68 -23.02 -9.65
N GLN A 293 -2.23 -22.68 -8.47
CA GLN A 293 -3.34 -23.38 -7.83
C GLN A 293 -4.70 -22.72 -8.11
N VAL A 294 -4.68 -21.47 -8.56
CA VAL A 294 -5.88 -20.71 -8.91
C VAL A 294 -6.24 -20.93 -10.37
N THR A 295 -5.26 -20.81 -11.26
CA THR A 295 -5.41 -21.19 -12.67
C THR A 295 -5.56 -22.71 -12.76
N THR A 296 -6.77 -23.18 -13.05
CA THR A 296 -6.97 -24.59 -13.40
C THR A 296 -6.11 -24.91 -14.63
N PRO A 297 -5.26 -25.95 -14.62
CA PRO A 297 -4.71 -26.46 -15.86
C PRO A 297 -5.89 -26.85 -16.74
N SER A 298 -6.10 -26.13 -17.85
CA SER A 298 -7.04 -26.56 -18.86
C SER A 298 -6.58 -27.94 -19.35
N SER A 299 -7.36 -28.96 -19.02
CA SER A 299 -7.20 -30.31 -19.53
C SER A 299 -7.49 -30.33 -21.03
N HIS A 300 -6.53 -29.96 -21.87
CA HIS A 300 -6.52 -30.31 -23.29
C HIS A 300 -5.07 -30.59 -23.69
N GLY A 301 -4.82 -31.86 -24.03
CA GLY A 301 -3.50 -32.38 -24.33
C GLY A 301 -2.83 -31.80 -25.57
N GLY A 302 -1.53 -31.98 -25.63
CA GLY A 302 -0.71 -31.67 -26.80
C GLY A 302 0.77 -31.74 -26.44
N GLY A 303 1.37 -32.91 -26.65
CA GLY A 303 2.82 -33.06 -26.57
C GLY A 303 3.54 -32.46 -27.77
N GLY A 304 4.82 -32.14 -27.58
CA GLY A 304 5.77 -31.69 -28.61
C GLY A 304 5.68 -30.19 -28.89
N GLY A 305 6.75 -29.42 -29.05
CA GLY A 305 8.17 -29.67 -29.19
C GLY A 305 8.85 -28.31 -29.41
N CYS A 306 10.18 -28.27 -29.34
CA CYS A 306 10.96 -27.08 -29.65
C CYS A 306 10.62 -26.52 -31.04
N GLY A 307 10.36 -25.22 -31.15
CA GLY A 307 10.11 -24.53 -32.42
C GLY A 307 10.25 -23.02 -32.29
N VAL A 308 11.13 -22.45 -33.11
CA VAL A 308 11.53 -21.04 -33.13
C VAL A 308 10.62 -20.28 -34.11
N GLY A 309 10.10 -19.13 -33.70
CA GLY A 309 9.53 -18.09 -34.57
C GLY A 309 8.04 -18.22 -34.94
N GLY A 310 7.30 -17.12 -34.79
CA GLY A 310 5.99 -16.91 -35.43
C GLY A 310 4.91 -16.34 -34.51
N ASP A 311 4.86 -15.00 -34.44
CA ASP A 311 3.75 -14.12 -34.06
C ASP A 311 2.56 -14.69 -33.26
N ALA A 312 2.52 -14.35 -31.98
CA ALA A 312 1.32 -14.38 -31.15
C ALA A 312 0.90 -12.95 -30.77
N PRO A 313 -0.41 -12.62 -30.75
CA PRO A 313 -0.89 -11.29 -30.44
C PRO A 313 -0.56 -10.91 -28.99
N ALA A 314 -0.02 -9.71 -28.83
CA ALA A 314 0.48 -9.17 -27.58
C ALA A 314 -0.58 -9.17 -26.45
N PRO A 315 -0.23 -9.56 -25.22
CA PRO A 315 -1.08 -9.32 -24.06
C PRO A 315 -1.13 -7.81 -23.79
N LYS A 316 -2.31 -7.32 -23.38
CA LYS A 316 -2.53 -5.92 -23.00
C LYS A 316 -1.50 -5.49 -21.95
N GLN A 317 -0.93 -4.32 -22.19
CA GLN A 317 0.13 -3.67 -21.42
C GLN A 317 -0.08 -3.77 -19.91
N SER A 318 0.89 -4.40 -19.24
CA SER A 318 1.19 -4.09 -17.85
C SER A 318 1.54 -2.61 -17.74
N SER A 319 0.93 -1.93 -16.78
CA SER A 319 1.25 -0.57 -16.36
C SER A 319 2.77 -0.40 -16.16
N GLY A 320 3.43 0.26 -17.12
CA GLY A 320 4.85 0.57 -17.05
C GLY A 320 5.17 1.39 -15.80
N CYS A 321 5.92 0.78 -14.88
CA CYS A 321 6.31 1.32 -13.57
C CYS A 321 7.76 1.84 -13.59
N GLY A 322 8.11 2.63 -14.60
CA GLY A 322 9.39 3.33 -14.68
C GLY A 322 9.16 4.80 -14.99
N VAL A 323 9.87 5.69 -14.30
CA VAL A 323 9.91 7.13 -14.61
C VAL A 323 10.98 7.43 -15.70
N GLY A 324 11.72 6.41 -16.15
CA GLY A 324 12.69 6.49 -17.24
C GLY A 324 12.23 5.74 -18.49
N GLY A 325 12.45 6.35 -19.66
CA GLY A 325 12.20 5.76 -20.97
C GLY A 325 13.04 4.52 -21.25
N ASP A 326 12.52 3.68 -22.13
CA ASP A 326 13.03 2.36 -22.51
C ASP A 326 14.54 2.34 -22.83
N THR A 327 15.34 1.86 -21.89
CA THR A 327 16.55 1.08 -22.19
C THR A 327 16.79 0.07 -21.07
N PRO A 328 16.86 -1.25 -21.37
CA PRO A 328 17.23 -2.24 -20.38
C PRO A 328 18.71 -2.04 -19.96
N PRO A 329 19.05 -2.17 -18.67
CA PRO A 329 20.43 -2.14 -18.23
C PRO A 329 21.20 -3.31 -18.86
N PRO A 330 22.51 -3.14 -19.16
CA PRO A 330 23.31 -4.21 -19.72
C PRO A 330 23.39 -5.38 -18.76
N VAL A 331 23.08 -6.58 -19.27
CA VAL A 331 23.24 -7.85 -18.57
C VAL A 331 24.69 -7.97 -18.11
N ALA A 332 24.92 -8.00 -16.80
CA ALA A 332 26.23 -8.29 -16.24
C ALA A 332 26.66 -9.69 -16.71
N LYS A 333 27.77 -9.74 -17.47
CA LYS A 333 28.36 -11.01 -17.91
C LYS A 333 28.73 -11.85 -16.68
N PRO A 334 28.42 -13.16 -16.67
CA PRO A 334 28.89 -14.03 -15.60
C PRO A 334 30.42 -14.04 -15.59
N ARG A 335 31.01 -13.82 -14.40
CA ARG A 335 32.46 -14.00 -14.18
C ARG A 335 32.83 -15.46 -14.49
N PRO A 336 33.98 -15.69 -15.15
CA PRO A 336 34.45 -17.05 -15.38
C PRO A 336 34.71 -17.73 -14.04
N GLN A 337 34.17 -18.93 -13.88
CA GLN A 337 34.48 -19.83 -12.77
C GLN A 337 35.98 -20.12 -12.81
N SER A 338 36.67 -19.84 -11.70
CA SER A 338 38.03 -20.30 -11.45
C SER A 338 38.05 -21.83 -11.51
N GLY A 339 38.73 -22.36 -12.52
CA GLY A 339 38.95 -23.79 -12.68
C GLY A 339 39.86 -24.36 -11.58
N CYS A 340 39.47 -25.51 -11.05
CA CYS A 340 40.32 -26.41 -10.28
C CYS A 340 41.11 -27.33 -11.23
N GLY A 341 42.41 -27.52 -10.94
CA GLY A 341 43.29 -28.60 -11.43
C GLY A 341 43.94 -28.32 -12.79
N VAL A 342 45.26 -28.46 -13.01
CA VAL A 342 46.37 -29.12 -12.29
C VAL A 342 47.60 -28.23 -12.42
#